data_AF-A0AAD4MFB9-F1
#
_entry.id   AF-A0AAD4MFB9-F1
#
_cell.length_a   1.000
_cell.length_b   1.000
_cell.length_c   1.000
_cell.angle_alpha   90.00
_cell.angle_beta   90.00
_cell.angle_gamma   90.00
#
_symmetry.space_group_name_H-M   'P 1'
#
loop_
_entity.id
_entity.type
_entity.pdbx_description
1 polymer ?
#
loop_
_entity_poly.entity_id
_entity_poly.type
_entity_poly.pdbx_seq_one_letter_code
_entity_poly.pdbx_strand_id
1 'polypeptide(L)'
;MHRTWGGIVAGGLFVLPSLFILIGLSWVYLRFGNVPVVAGIFYGIKPAVTALVLHAAHRIGGRALRNRWMWGIAGAAFLAIFAFDTPFPAIVLAAGLIGYFGARWAPGVFALGGGHGGATQGYGPALIDDDTPTPPHACFSRRQLLR
;
A
#
# COMPACT_ATOMS: atom_id res chain seq x y z
N MET A 1 -9.94 16.02 -18.04
CA MET A 1 -9.32 15.00 -17.15
C MET A 1 -8.89 13.79 -17.98
N HIS A 2 -7.57 13.57 -18.14
CA HIS A 2 -6.97 12.51 -18.97
C HIS A 2 -7.06 11.11 -18.32
N ARG A 3 -8.28 10.64 -18.08
CA ARG A 3 -8.65 9.51 -17.21
C ARG A 3 -7.70 8.29 -17.24
N THR A 4 -7.39 7.77 -18.42
CA THR A 4 -6.52 6.58 -18.60
C THR A 4 -5.12 6.96 -19.08
N TRP A 5 -5.03 7.88 -20.05
CA TRP A 5 -3.76 8.30 -20.65
C TRP A 5 -2.81 8.94 -19.65
N GLY A 6 -3.28 9.84 -18.77
CA GLY A 6 -2.38 10.42 -17.78
C GLY A 6 -2.07 9.47 -16.62
N GLY A 7 -2.88 8.44 -16.38
CA GLY A 7 -2.52 7.36 -15.45
C GLY A 7 -1.35 6.53 -15.96
N ILE A 8 -1.36 6.19 -17.26
CA ILE A 8 -0.26 5.47 -17.92
C ILE A 8 1.01 6.32 -17.94
N VAL A 9 0.88 7.60 -18.34
CA VAL A 9 2.03 8.52 -18.38
C VAL A 9 2.58 8.76 -16.97
N ALA A 10 1.73 8.98 -15.97
CA ALA A 10 2.17 9.15 -14.59
C ALA A 10 2.85 7.90 -14.02
N GLY A 11 2.29 6.71 -14.29
CA GLY A 11 2.90 5.44 -13.90
C GLY A 11 4.25 5.22 -14.59
N GLY A 12 4.34 5.50 -15.89
CA GLY A 12 5.59 5.40 -16.66
C GLY A 12 6.67 6.35 -16.14
N LEU A 13 6.31 7.63 -15.94
CA LEU A 13 7.24 8.64 -15.42
C LEU A 13 7.65 8.36 -13.95
N PHE A 14 6.83 7.64 -13.18
CA PHE A 14 7.17 7.21 -11.83
C PHE A 14 8.20 6.07 -11.81
N VAL A 15 8.12 5.12 -12.74
CA VAL A 15 9.05 3.97 -12.79
C VAL A 15 10.38 4.32 -13.47
N LEU A 16 10.35 5.19 -14.48
CA LEU A 16 11.54 5.64 -15.22
C LEU A 16 12.73 6.06 -14.33
N PRO A 17 12.59 6.93 -13.31
CA PRO A 17 13.72 7.34 -12.48
C PRO A 17 14.36 6.15 -11.75
N SER A 18 13.55 5.22 -11.22
CA SER A 18 14.06 4.01 -10.57
C SER A 18 14.81 3.10 -11.55
N LEU A 19 14.30 2.95 -12.78
CA LEU A 19 14.96 2.17 -13.83
C LEU A 19 16.36 2.73 -14.14
N PHE A 20 16.48 4.05 -14.30
CA PHE A 20 17.78 4.69 -14.57
C PHE A 20 18.78 4.44 -13.44
N ILE A 21 18.34 4.55 -12.17
CA ILE A 21 19.19 4.26 -11.02
C ILE A 21 19.66 2.80 -11.04
N LEU A 22 18.77 1.84 -11.28
CA LEU A 22 19.10 0.41 -11.30
C LEU A 22 20.09 0.06 -12.41
N ILE A 23 19.89 0.61 -13.62
CA ILE A 23 20.81 0.41 -14.75
C ILE A 23 22.18 1.01 -14.42
N GLY A 24 22.21 2.25 -13.93
CA GLY A 24 23.45 2.92 -13.55
C GLY A 24 24.22 2.16 -12.46
N LEU A 25 23.54 1.74 -11.40
CA LEU A 25 24.14 0.99 -10.30
C LEU A 25 24.63 -0.38 -10.74
N SER A 26 23.88 -1.06 -11.62
CA SER A 26 24.29 -2.35 -12.21
C SER A 26 25.53 -2.19 -13.08
N TRP A 27 25.60 -1.14 -13.90
CA TRP A 27 26.77 -0.86 -14.72
C TRP A 27 28.01 -0.56 -13.85
N VAL A 28 27.85 0.26 -12.80
CA VAL A 28 28.92 0.53 -11.84
C VAL A 28 29.41 -0.75 -11.16
N TYR A 29 28.48 -1.61 -10.73
CA TYR A 29 28.82 -2.89 -10.11
C TYR A 29 29.61 -3.81 -11.05
N LEU A 30 29.16 -3.97 -12.30
CA LEU A 30 29.83 -4.83 -13.27
C LEU A 30 31.23 -4.29 -13.66
N ARG A 31 31.38 -2.97 -13.77
CA ARG A 31 32.65 -2.35 -14.19
C ARG A 31 33.64 -2.17 -13.05
N PHE A 32 33.17 -1.82 -11.86
CA PHE A 32 34.00 -1.42 -10.71
C PHE A 32 33.82 -2.31 -9.48
N GLY A 33 33.09 -3.42 -9.57
CA GLY A 33 32.83 -4.31 -8.43
C GLY A 33 34.08 -4.93 -7.80
N ASN A 34 35.18 -5.01 -8.54
CA ASN A 34 36.48 -5.48 -8.03
C ASN A 34 37.28 -4.41 -7.28
N VAL A 35 36.83 -3.14 -7.29
CA VAL A 35 37.49 -2.07 -6.54
C VAL A 35 37.10 -2.20 -5.07
N PRO A 36 38.06 -2.30 -4.13
CA PRO A 36 37.78 -2.57 -2.71
C PRO A 36 36.77 -1.62 -2.07
N VAL A 37 36.83 -0.33 -2.44
CA VAL A 37 35.90 0.70 -1.94
C VAL A 37 34.46 0.42 -2.39
N VAL A 38 34.28 0.07 -3.67
CA VAL A 38 32.95 -0.21 -4.25
C VAL A 38 32.37 -1.48 -3.64
N ALA A 39 33.19 -2.54 -3.52
CA ALA A 39 32.79 -3.79 -2.86
C ALA A 39 32.39 -3.56 -1.39
N GLY A 40 33.14 -2.73 -0.65
CA GLY A 40 32.82 -2.36 0.74
C GLY A 40 31.48 -1.64 0.87
N ILE A 41 31.19 -0.70 -0.04
CA ILE A 41 29.89 -0.01 -0.07
C ILE A 41 28.74 -1.00 -0.34
N PHE A 42 28.85 -1.84 -1.37
CA PHE A 42 27.83 -2.85 -1.68
C PHE A 42 27.63 -3.86 -0.56
N TYR A 43 28.70 -4.20 0.17
CA TYR A 43 28.60 -5.04 1.37
C TYR A 43 27.79 -4.36 2.47
N GLY A 44 27.97 -3.05 2.68
CA GLY A 44 27.17 -2.26 3.62
C GLY A 44 25.70 -2.08 3.19
N ILE A 45 25.43 -2.03 1.89
CA ILE A 45 24.06 -1.87 1.36
C ILE A 45 23.20 -3.11 1.65
N LYS A 46 23.73 -4.33 1.55
CA LYS A 46 22.96 -5.57 1.79
C LYS A 46 22.20 -5.57 3.13
N PRO A 47 22.86 -5.40 4.30
CA PRO A 47 22.15 -5.36 5.58
C PRO A 47 21.28 -4.10 5.72
N ALA A 48 21.64 -2.97 5.11
CA ALA A 48 20.80 -1.78 5.11
C ALA A 48 19.45 -2.01 4.39
N VAL A 49 19.47 -2.68 3.24
CA VAL A 49 18.27 -3.07 2.51
C VAL A 49 17.44 -4.07 3.31
N THR A 50 18.07 -5.08 3.91
CA THR A 50 17.36 -6.05 4.77
C THR A 50 16.68 -5.35 5.95
N ALA A 51 17.35 -4.41 6.61
CA ALA A 51 16.77 -3.63 7.70
C ALA A 51 15.58 -2.77 7.23
N LEU A 52 15.67 -2.15 6.05
CA LEU A 52 14.58 -1.37 5.47
C LEU A 52 13.36 -2.23 5.13
N VAL A 53 13.58 -3.41 4.52
CA VAL A 53 12.50 -4.38 4.22
C VAL A 53 11.86 -4.88 5.50
N LEU A 54 12.65 -5.22 6.53
CA LEU A 54 12.14 -5.65 7.83
C LEU A 54 11.32 -4.54 8.50
N HIS A 55 11.78 -3.29 8.45
CA HIS A 55 11.04 -2.15 8.98
C HIS A 55 9.72 -1.93 8.24
N ALA A 56 9.72 -2.01 6.90
CA ALA A 56 8.52 -1.92 6.09
C ALA A 56 7.53 -3.05 6.43
N ALA A 57 8.02 -4.29 6.53
CA ALA A 57 7.23 -5.44 6.91
C ALA A 57 6.64 -5.29 8.33
N HIS A 58 7.41 -4.82 9.30
CA HIS A 58 6.93 -4.56 10.66
C HIS A 58 5.86 -3.46 10.68
N ARG A 59 6.09 -2.34 9.97
CA ARG A 59 5.13 -1.22 9.90
C ARG A 59 3.82 -1.61 9.22
N ILE A 60 3.87 -2.36 8.13
CA ILE A 60 2.68 -2.84 7.41
C ILE A 60 2.00 -3.94 8.22
N GLY A 61 2.77 -4.90 8.73
CA GLY A 61 2.31 -6.00 9.55
C GLY A 61 1.58 -5.53 10.81
N GLY A 62 2.10 -4.55 11.54
CA GLY A 62 1.42 -3.99 12.71
C GLY A 62 0.07 -3.32 12.41
N ARG A 63 -0.13 -2.85 11.18
CA ARG A 63 -1.42 -2.31 10.72
C ARG A 63 -2.38 -3.40 10.26
N ALA A 64 -1.85 -4.47 9.67
CA ALA A 64 -2.65 -5.56 9.09
C ALA A 64 -2.99 -6.68 10.09
N LEU A 65 -2.10 -7.01 11.02
CA LEU A 65 -2.20 -8.16 11.94
C LEU A 65 -2.84 -7.76 13.28
N ARG A 66 -4.14 -7.48 13.27
CA ARG A 66 -4.86 -6.98 14.45
C ARG A 66 -5.36 -8.07 15.40
N ASN A 67 -5.50 -9.32 14.94
CA ASN A 67 -6.01 -10.41 15.76
C ASN A 67 -5.34 -11.76 15.47
N ARG A 68 -5.65 -12.77 16.29
CA ARG A 68 -5.09 -14.13 16.21
C ARG A 68 -5.39 -14.82 14.87
N TRP A 69 -6.54 -14.53 14.26
CA TRP A 69 -6.92 -15.11 12.96
C TRP A 69 -6.05 -14.58 11.81
N MET A 70 -5.77 -13.28 11.79
CA MET A 70 -4.86 -12.66 10.82
C MET A 70 -3.43 -13.21 10.96
N TRP A 71 -2.97 -13.40 12.20
CA TRP A 71 -1.70 -14.08 12.47
C TRP A 71 -1.68 -15.53 11.98
N GLY A 72 -2.80 -16.25 12.14
CA GLY A 72 -2.97 -17.60 11.59
C GLY A 72 -2.85 -17.63 10.07
N ILE A 73 -3.50 -16.70 9.36
CA ILE A 73 -3.40 -16.59 7.90
C ILE A 73 -1.98 -16.24 7.47
N ALA A 74 -1.30 -15.32 8.17
CA ALA A 74 0.09 -14.98 7.88
C ALA A 74 1.04 -16.17 8.09
N GLY A 75 0.85 -16.94 9.17
CA GLY A 75 1.61 -18.16 9.43
C GLY A 75 1.36 -19.24 8.37
N ALA A 76 0.10 -19.43 7.95
CA ALA A 76 -0.26 -20.35 6.88
C ALA A 76 0.35 -19.95 5.53
N ALA A 77 0.32 -18.65 5.19
CA ALA A 77 0.96 -18.11 4.00
C ALA A 77 2.48 -18.28 4.02
N PHE A 78 3.11 -18.07 5.18
CA PHE A 78 4.53 -18.33 5.37
C PHE A 78 4.87 -19.81 5.16
N LEU A 79 4.07 -20.72 5.72
CA LEU A 79 4.29 -22.15 5.52
C LEU A 79 4.08 -22.56 4.05
N ALA A 80 3.08 -21.99 3.38
CA ALA A 80 2.79 -22.24 1.97
C ALA A 80 3.97 -21.87 1.05
N ILE A 81 4.62 -20.72 1.29
CA ILE A 81 5.78 -20.31 0.49
C ILE A 81 7.06 -21.03 0.91
N PHE A 82 7.28 -21.27 2.21
CA PHE A 82 8.53 -21.83 2.72
C PHE A 82 8.64 -23.35 2.55
N ALA A 83 7.54 -24.10 2.75
CA ALA A 83 7.56 -25.55 2.73
C ALA A 83 7.01 -26.16 1.42
N PHE A 84 6.15 -25.43 0.72
CA PHE A 84 5.48 -25.92 -0.50
C PHE A 84 5.87 -25.14 -1.75
N ASP A 85 6.78 -24.16 -1.66
CA ASP A 85 7.20 -23.27 -2.76
C ASP A 85 6.01 -22.68 -3.55
N THR A 86 4.91 -22.43 -2.83
CA THR A 86 3.67 -21.95 -3.46
C THR A 86 3.94 -20.56 -4.05
N PRO A 87 3.58 -20.32 -5.33
CA PRO A 87 3.88 -19.04 -5.96
C PRO A 87 3.13 -17.90 -5.26
N PHE A 88 3.83 -16.78 -5.03
CA PHE A 88 3.30 -15.61 -4.32
C PHE A 88 1.92 -15.14 -4.83
N PRO A 89 1.65 -15.08 -6.16
CA PRO A 89 0.31 -14.72 -6.65
C PRO A 89 -0.80 -15.65 -6.16
N ALA A 90 -0.56 -16.96 -6.06
CA ALA A 90 -1.55 -17.91 -5.58
C ALA A 90 -1.87 -17.69 -4.10
N ILE A 91 -0.85 -17.39 -3.29
CA ILE A 91 -1.01 -17.05 -1.86
C ILE A 91 -1.87 -15.80 -1.69
N VAL A 92 -1.59 -14.75 -2.47
CA VAL A 92 -2.35 -13.49 -2.43
C VAL A 92 -3.81 -13.72 -2.83
N LEU A 93 -4.06 -14.50 -3.88
CA LEU A 93 -5.43 -14.84 -4.31
C LEU A 93 -6.18 -15.64 -3.24
N ALA A 94 -5.55 -16.69 -2.69
CA ALA A 94 -6.16 -17.50 -1.64
C ALA A 94 -6.46 -16.68 -0.38
N ALA A 95 -5.50 -15.87 0.09
CA ALA A 95 -5.70 -14.99 1.24
C ALA A 95 -6.80 -13.94 0.98
N GLY A 96 -6.87 -13.39 -0.23
CA GLY A 96 -7.93 -12.46 -0.65
C GLY A 96 -9.31 -13.11 -0.65
N LEU A 97 -9.43 -14.34 -1.17
CA LEU A 97 -10.69 -15.11 -1.13
C LEU A 97 -11.09 -15.42 0.31
N ILE A 98 -10.17 -15.90 1.14
CA ILE A 98 -10.41 -16.16 2.57
C ILE A 98 -10.87 -14.88 3.28
N GLY A 99 -10.22 -13.74 3.01
CA GLY A 99 -10.62 -12.45 3.56
C GLY A 99 -12.01 -12.01 3.09
N TYR A 100 -12.34 -12.20 1.81
CA TYR A 100 -13.63 -11.82 1.24
C TYR A 100 -14.79 -12.66 1.80
N PHE A 101 -14.65 -13.98 1.86
CA PHE A 101 -15.67 -14.85 2.44
C PHE A 101 -15.71 -14.71 3.98
N GLY A 102 -14.55 -14.60 4.62
CA GLY A 102 -14.42 -14.37 6.06
C GLY A 102 -15.09 -13.08 6.53
N ALA A 103 -14.96 -11.98 5.76
CA ALA A 103 -15.63 -10.72 6.05
C ALA A 103 -17.16 -10.81 5.98
N ARG A 104 -17.71 -11.73 5.17
CA ARG A 104 -19.17 -11.94 5.05
C ARG A 104 -19.74 -12.81 6.18
N TRP A 105 -18.98 -13.80 6.64
CA TRP A 105 -19.45 -14.75 7.68
C TRP A 105 -19.11 -14.30 9.10
N ALA A 106 -17.97 -13.65 9.30
CA ALA A 106 -17.49 -13.20 10.60
C ALA A 106 -16.97 -11.76 10.52
N PRO A 107 -17.84 -10.77 10.27
CA PRO A 107 -17.45 -9.38 10.10
C PRO A 107 -16.69 -8.84 11.31
N GLY A 108 -17.01 -9.28 12.54
CA GLY A 108 -16.28 -8.86 13.75
C GLY A 108 -14.82 -9.30 13.81
N VAL A 109 -14.42 -10.32 13.05
CA VAL A 109 -13.02 -10.82 12.99
C VAL A 109 -12.26 -10.20 11.83
N PHE A 110 -12.93 -9.91 10.72
CA PHE A 110 -12.28 -9.40 9.49
C PHE A 110 -12.50 -7.90 9.24
N ALA A 111 -13.32 -7.23 10.06
CA ALA A 111 -13.37 -5.78 10.09
C ALA A 111 -12.03 -5.26 10.65
N LEU A 112 -11.13 -4.87 9.75
CA LEU A 112 -9.97 -4.06 10.08
C LEU A 112 -10.50 -2.78 10.74
N GLY A 113 -10.31 -2.64 12.05
CA GLY A 113 -10.77 -1.51 12.88
C GLY A 113 -10.10 -0.19 12.49
N GLY A 114 -10.46 0.33 11.31
CA GLY A 114 -9.84 1.47 10.65
C GLY A 114 -10.76 2.04 9.57
N GLY A 115 -12.07 2.14 9.85
CA GLY A 115 -12.92 3.06 9.11
C GLY A 115 -12.31 4.47 9.22
N HIS A 116 -12.32 5.22 8.11
CA HIS A 116 -11.90 6.62 8.06
C HIS A 116 -12.85 7.51 8.89
N GLY A 117 -12.79 7.36 10.21
CA GLY A 117 -13.26 8.32 11.19
C GLY A 117 -12.06 8.60 12.07
N GLY A 118 -11.12 9.41 11.57
CA GLY A 118 -10.20 10.08 12.49
C GLY A 118 -11.07 10.76 13.54
N ALA A 119 -10.72 10.61 14.83
CA ALA A 119 -11.46 11.25 15.91
C ALA A 119 -11.80 12.67 15.49
N THR A 120 -13.09 12.97 15.32
CA THR A 120 -13.55 14.29 14.90
C THR A 120 -13.07 15.25 15.99
N GLN A 121 -11.95 15.93 15.74
CA GLN A 121 -11.48 16.99 16.61
C GLN A 121 -12.53 18.09 16.49
N GLY A 122 -13.45 18.14 17.45
CA GLY A 122 -14.51 19.13 17.49
C GLY A 122 -13.89 20.50 17.64
N TYR A 123 -13.80 21.25 16.55
CA TYR A 123 -13.14 22.56 16.50
C TYR A 123 -14.06 23.71 16.97
N GLY A 124 -15.13 23.38 17.70
CA GLY A 124 -16.22 24.30 18.01
C GLY A 124 -17.19 24.49 16.82
N PRO A 125 -18.35 25.12 17.06
CA PRO A 125 -19.33 25.38 16.01
C PRO A 125 -18.74 26.32 14.95
N ALA A 126 -18.78 25.87 13.69
CA ALA A 126 -18.25 26.66 12.57
C ALA A 126 -19.26 27.74 12.15
N LEU A 127 -18.76 28.85 11.58
CA LEU A 127 -19.63 29.89 11.01
C LEU A 127 -20.45 29.37 9.81
N ILE A 128 -19.93 28.35 9.13
CA ILE A 128 -20.62 27.51 8.14
C ILE A 128 -20.38 26.07 8.59
N ASP A 129 -21.35 25.51 9.32
CA ASP A 129 -21.33 24.14 9.84
C ASP A 129 -22.06 23.17 8.89
N ASP A 130 -21.92 21.86 9.13
CA ASP A 130 -22.57 20.82 8.34
C ASP A 130 -24.12 20.89 8.41
N ASP A 131 -24.65 21.50 9.48
CA ASP A 131 -26.09 21.76 9.65
C ASP A 131 -26.56 23.06 8.99
N THR A 132 -25.68 23.80 8.30
CA THR A 132 -26.06 25.04 7.61
C THR A 132 -26.96 24.70 6.41
N PRO A 133 -28.17 25.31 6.30
CA PRO A 133 -29.05 25.02 5.18
C PRO A 133 -28.37 25.41 3.87
N THR A 134 -28.36 24.46 2.93
CA THR A 134 -27.71 24.64 1.63
C THR A 134 -28.39 25.78 0.87
N PRO A 135 -27.65 26.79 0.38
CA PRO A 135 -28.27 27.93 -0.26
C PRO A 135 -28.95 27.52 -1.58
N PRO A 136 -30.01 28.23 -2.04
CA PRO A 136 -30.85 27.79 -3.16
C PRO A 136 -30.11 27.56 -4.49
N HIS A 137 -28.97 28.21 -4.69
CA HIS A 137 -28.12 28.07 -5.88
C HIS A 137 -27.15 26.89 -5.81
N ALA A 138 -26.91 26.33 -4.63
CA ALA A 138 -26.09 25.14 -4.40
C ALA A 138 -26.93 23.85 -4.39
N CYS A 139 -28.26 23.98 -4.33
CA CYS A 139 -29.17 22.85 -4.49
C CYS A 139 -29.05 22.25 -5.88
N PHE A 140 -28.80 20.94 -5.94
CA PHE A 140 -28.69 20.22 -7.20
C PHE A 140 -29.99 20.33 -8.02
N SER A 141 -29.91 20.94 -9.20
CA SER A 141 -31.01 21.01 -10.17
C SER A 141 -30.58 20.44 -11.51
N ARG A 142 -31.29 19.41 -11.97
CA ARG A 142 -31.09 18.83 -13.32
C ARG A 142 -31.27 19.86 -14.44
N ARG A 143 -32.04 20.93 -14.20
CA ARG A 143 -32.27 22.01 -15.18
C ARG A 143 -31.09 22.98 -15.31
N GLN A 144 -30.32 23.17 -14.24
CA GLN A 144 -29.12 24.03 -14.26
C GLN A 144 -27.93 23.33 -14.92
N LEU A 145 -27.88 21.99 -14.87
CA LEU A 145 -26.80 21.17 -15.41
C LEU A 145 -26.84 21.05 -16.94
N LEU A 146 -27.97 21.39 -17.57
CA LEU A 146 -28.21 21.32 -19.01
C LEU A 146 -28.18 22.70 -19.70
N ARG A 147 -27.89 23.77 -18.96
CA ARG A 147 -27.60 25.10 -19.49
C ARG A 147 -26.10 25.29 -19.63
#